data_AF-A0A2T6K5T7-F1
#
_entry.id   AF-A0A2T6K5T7-F1
#
_cell.length_a   1.000
_cell.length_b   1.000
_cell.length_c   1.000
_cell.angle_alpha   90.00
_cell.angle_beta   90.00
_cell.angle_gamma   90.00
#
_symmetry.space_group_name_H-M   'P 1'
#
loop_
_entity.id
_entity.type
_entity.pdbx_description
1 polymer ?
#
loop_
_entity_poly.entity_id
_entity_poly.type
_entity_poly.pdbx_seq_one_letter_code
_entity_poly.pdbx_strand_id
1 'polypeptide(L)'
;MGFDVVLYNHKGSKIRLYELPESLHNEIFNSKKLWRSYLELRRLSDFYLTDETFSGERLSNLINDLNNYKLFISVNELNEYEEFIKQLSSAEIAKVHIAGD
;
A
#
# COMPACT_ATOMS: atom_id res chain seq x y z
N MET A 1 2.23 14.42 -2.57
CA MET A 1 0.87 14.08 -2.99
C MET A 1 0.55 12.73 -2.39
N GLY A 2 -0.60 12.59 -1.71
CA GLY A 2 -1.09 11.30 -1.20
C GLY A 2 -1.53 10.38 -2.34
N PHE A 3 -2.10 9.22 -2.01
CA PHE A 3 -2.70 8.34 -3.03
C PHE A 3 -4.02 7.75 -2.56
N ASP A 4 -4.94 7.57 -3.50
CA ASP A 4 -6.22 6.93 -3.27
C ASP A 4 -6.08 5.42 -3.34
N VAL A 5 -6.45 4.75 -2.25
CA VAL A 5 -6.46 3.29 -2.16
C VAL A 5 -7.89 2.80 -2.32
N VAL A 6 -8.14 2.04 -3.39
CA VAL A 6 -9.45 1.43 -3.67
C VAL A 6 -9.38 -0.07 -3.45
N LEU A 7 -10.21 -0.53 -2.52
CA LEU A 7 -10.29 -1.93 -2.12
C LEU A 7 -11.47 -2.61 -2.81
N TYR A 8 -11.24 -3.81 -3.36
CA TYR A 8 -12.24 -4.61 -4.04
C TYR A 8 -12.36 -5.98 -3.40
N ASN A 9 -13.59 -6.49 -3.33
CA ASN A 9 -13.88 -7.82 -2.83
C ASN A 9 -13.66 -8.91 -3.90
N HIS A 10 -13.80 -10.17 -3.48
CA HIS A 10 -13.75 -11.35 -4.35
C HIS A 10 -14.80 -11.36 -5.47
N LYS A 11 -15.85 -10.53 -5.38
CA LYS A 11 -16.88 -10.36 -6.42
C LYS A 11 -16.56 -9.21 -7.40
N GLY A 12 -15.43 -8.54 -7.22
CA GLY A 12 -15.03 -7.36 -8.01
C GLY A 12 -15.76 -6.07 -7.63
N SER A 13 -16.53 -6.05 -6.55
CA SER A 13 -17.21 -4.85 -6.07
C SER A 13 -16.27 -4.03 -5.17
N LYS A 14 -16.27 -2.70 -5.36
CA LYS A 14 -15.58 -1.76 -4.48
C LYS A 14 -16.15 -1.85 -3.06
N ILE A 15 -15.28 -2.19 -2.10
CA ILE A 15 -15.62 -2.25 -0.67
C ILE A 15 -15.43 -0.88 -0.04
N ARG A 16 -14.26 -0.28 -0.29
CA ARG A 16 -13.83 0.94 0.38
C ARG A 16 -12.88 1.73 -0.52
N LEU A 17 -12.92 3.04 -0.37
CA LEU A 17 -11.88 3.95 -0.84
C LEU A 17 -11.46 4.81 0.33
N TYR A 18 -10.15 5.00 0.46
CA TYR A 18 -9.56 5.90 1.43
C TYR A 18 -8.30 6.49 0.83
N GLU A 19 -7.99 7.71 1.23
CA GLU A 19 -6.75 8.38 0.87
C GLU A 19 -5.67 7.97 1.88
N LEU A 20 -4.50 7.61 1.38
CA LEU A 20 -3.32 7.46 2.22
C LEU A 20 -2.70 8.85 2.44
N PRO A 21 -2.59 9.31 3.71
CA PRO A 21 -2.12 10.65 4.00
C PRO A 21 -0.72 10.89 3.44
N GLU A 22 -0.48 12.12 3.01
CA GLU A 22 0.78 12.52 2.40
C GLU A 22 1.98 12.30 3.35
N SER A 23 1.80 12.44 4.66
CA SER A 23 2.85 12.15 5.65
C SER A 23 3.30 10.70 5.55
N LEU A 24 2.36 9.77 5.51
CA LEU A 24 2.63 8.33 5.46
C LEU A 24 3.20 7.93 4.12
N HIS A 25 2.69 8.50 3.03
CA HIS A 25 3.30 8.34 1.71
C HIS A 25 4.77 8.77 1.73
N ASN A 26 5.06 9.97 2.23
CA ASN A 26 6.43 10.49 2.29
C ASN A 26 7.30 9.66 3.23
N GLU A 27 6.73 9.09 4.30
CA GLU A 27 7.43 8.24 5.25
C GLU A 27 7.79 6.88 4.64
N ILE A 28 6.92 6.34 3.77
CA ILE A 28 7.17 5.09 3.05
C ILE A 28 8.19 5.31 1.93
N PHE A 29 7.95 6.31 1.07
CA PHE A 29 8.69 6.54 -0.18
C PHE A 29 9.81 7.58 -0.07
N ASN A 30 10.29 7.85 1.14
CA ASN A 30 11.42 8.74 1.34
C ASN A 30 12.67 8.22 0.62
N SER A 31 13.35 9.07 -0.17
CA SER A 31 14.58 8.70 -0.90
C SER A 31 15.72 8.22 0.00
N LYS A 32 15.68 8.53 1.30
CA LYS A 32 16.66 8.08 2.30
C LYS A 32 16.40 6.68 2.86
N LYS A 33 15.26 6.06 2.54
CA LYS A 33 14.86 4.76 3.09
C LYS A 33 14.97 3.61 2.10
N LEU A 34 14.90 2.39 2.64
CA LEU A 34 15.19 1.14 1.92
C LEU A 34 14.01 0.56 1.15
N TRP A 35 12.88 1.28 0.99
CA TRP A 35 11.70 0.79 0.25
C TRP A 35 12.05 0.33 -1.17
N ARG A 36 13.07 0.95 -1.79
CA ARG A 36 13.56 0.53 -3.12
C ARG A 36 14.06 -0.90 -3.14
N SER A 37 14.53 -1.47 -2.04
CA SER A 37 15.00 -2.86 -1.98
C SER A 37 13.87 -3.89 -2.01
N TYR A 38 12.62 -3.45 -1.81
CA TYR A 38 11.42 -4.29 -1.82
C TYR A 38 10.73 -4.16 -3.18
N LEU A 39 10.49 -5.29 -3.84
CA LEU A 39 10.03 -5.31 -5.22
C LEU A 39 8.63 -4.71 -5.35
N GLU A 40 7.71 -5.11 -4.46
CA GLU A 40 6.33 -4.64 -4.54
C GLU A 40 6.19 -3.20 -4.03
N LEU A 41 7.02 -2.74 -3.09
CA LEU A 41 7.06 -1.31 -2.73
C LEU A 41 7.65 -0.45 -3.85
N ARG A 42 8.70 -0.93 -4.53
CA ARG A 42 9.23 -0.20 -5.69
C ARG A 42 8.17 -0.06 -6.76
N ARG A 43 7.43 -1.14 -7.05
CA ARG A 43 6.28 -1.13 -7.96
C ARG A 43 5.17 -0.21 -7.47
N LEU A 44 4.85 -0.22 -6.18
CA LEU A 44 3.91 0.70 -5.53
C LEU A 44 4.24 2.17 -5.84
N SER A 45 5.53 2.52 -5.78
CA SER A 45 6.04 3.85 -6.13
C SER A 45 6.04 4.12 -7.64
N ASP A 46 6.18 3.10 -8.49
CA ASP A 46 6.11 3.24 -9.95
C ASP A 46 4.65 3.31 -10.45
N PHE A 47 3.67 2.80 -9.68
CA PHE A 47 2.26 2.77 -10.06
C PHE A 47 1.57 4.14 -10.12
N TYR A 48 2.29 5.21 -9.79
CA TYR A 48 1.95 6.59 -10.13
C TYR A 48 1.66 6.81 -11.63
N LEU A 49 2.04 5.89 -12.52
CA LEU A 49 1.95 6.07 -13.98
C LEU A 49 1.07 5.05 -14.72
N THR A 50 0.67 3.93 -14.10
CA THR A 50 0.20 2.75 -14.87
C THR A 50 -1.15 2.18 -14.47
N ASP A 51 -1.88 2.76 -13.50
CA ASP A 51 -3.27 2.38 -13.17
C ASP A 51 -3.41 0.87 -12.83
N GLU A 52 -2.36 0.26 -12.28
CA GLU A 52 -2.30 -1.19 -12.10
C GLU A 52 -2.95 -1.63 -10.78
N THR A 53 -3.21 -2.93 -10.65
CA THR A 53 -3.92 -3.48 -9.49
C THR A 53 -3.21 -4.70 -8.91
N PHE A 54 -3.13 -4.76 -7.59
CA PHE A 54 -2.59 -5.88 -6.84
C PHE A 54 -3.70 -6.88 -6.53
N SER A 55 -3.51 -8.15 -6.89
CA SER A 55 -4.44 -9.24 -6.59
C SER A 55 -3.71 -10.57 -6.47
N GLY A 56 -4.30 -11.52 -5.74
CA GLY A 56 -3.73 -12.86 -5.56
C GLY A 56 -2.34 -12.80 -4.95
N GLU A 57 -1.38 -13.51 -5.54
CA GLU A 57 0.00 -13.59 -5.04
C GLU A 57 0.68 -12.22 -4.93
N ARG A 58 0.39 -11.29 -5.84
CA ARG A 58 0.98 -9.94 -5.80
C ARG A 58 0.52 -9.14 -4.59
N LEU A 59 -0.75 -9.27 -4.21
CA LEU A 59 -1.27 -8.63 -3.00
C LEU A 59 -0.62 -9.23 -1.74
N SER A 60 -0.45 -10.55 -1.70
CA SER A 60 0.26 -11.22 -0.60
C SER A 60 1.72 -10.76 -0.49
N ASN A 61 2.41 -10.64 -1.63
CA ASN A 61 3.80 -10.15 -1.67
C ASN A 61 3.89 -8.69 -1.22
N LEU A 62 2.95 -7.83 -1.63
CA LEU A 62 2.88 -6.44 -1.18
C LEU A 62 2.69 -6.35 0.34
N ILE A 63 1.75 -7.13 0.91
CA ILE A 63 1.52 -7.18 2.35
C ILE A 63 2.77 -7.66 3.09
N ASN A 64 3.46 -8.66 2.54
CA ASN A 64 4.70 -9.17 3.14
C ASN A 64 5.81 -8.11 3.11
N ASP A 65 6.00 -7.42 1.97
CA ASP A 65 6.96 -6.32 1.85
C ASP A 65 6.64 -5.19 2.83
N LEU A 66 5.37 -4.80 2.95
CA LEU A 66 4.93 -3.78 3.91
C LEU A 66 5.20 -4.20 5.35
N ASN A 67 4.90 -5.45 5.72
CA ASN A 67 5.19 -5.96 7.06
C ASN A 67 6.68 -5.97 7.38
N ASN A 68 7.53 -6.40 6.44
CA ASN A 68 8.98 -6.38 6.61
C ASN A 68 9.51 -4.94 6.69
N TYR A 69 8.88 -4.01 5.98
CA TYR A 69 9.26 -2.60 5.97
C TYR A 69 8.80 -1.82 7.19
N LYS A 70 7.87 -2.36 7.99
CA LYS A 70 7.35 -1.74 9.23
C LYS A 70 8.45 -1.25 10.18
N LEU A 71 9.58 -1.97 10.23
CA LEU A 71 10.74 -1.64 11.06
C LEU A 71 11.42 -0.31 10.70
N PHE A 72 11.15 0.23 9.50
CA PHE A 72 11.72 1.48 9.00
C PHE A 72 10.74 2.67 9.09
N ILE A 73 9.54 2.45 9.64
CA ILE A 73 8.52 3.49 9.83
C ILE A 73 8.72 4.14 11.20
N SER A 74 8.62 5.48 11.24
CA SER A 74 8.75 6.22 12.50
C SER A 74 7.57 5.93 13.42
N VAL A 75 7.79 6.02 14.73
CA VAL A 75 6.77 5.73 15.75
C VAL A 75 5.50 6.57 15.56
N ASN A 76 5.63 7.81 15.10
CA ASN A 76 4.51 8.72 14.87
C ASN A 76 3.55 8.24 13.77
N GLU A 77 4.08 7.55 12.75
CA GLU A 77 3.35 7.09 11.56
C GLU A 77 3.03 5.59 11.64
N LEU A 78 3.57 4.90 12.66
CA LEU A 78 3.48 3.45 12.79
C LEU A 78 2.03 2.96 12.93
N ASN A 79 1.20 3.68 13.69
CA ASN A 79 -0.21 3.31 13.86
C ASN A 79 -0.96 3.34 12.53
N GLU A 80 -0.82 4.42 11.76
CA GLU A 80 -1.47 4.54 10.44
C GLU A 80 -0.93 3.51 9.44
N TYR A 81 0.38 3.24 9.50
CA TYR A 81 0.99 2.20 8.69
C TYR A 81 0.46 0.79 9.00
N GLU A 82 0.26 0.49 10.28
CA GLU A 82 -0.33 -0.78 10.70
C GLU A 82 -1.80 -0.91 10.29
N GLU A 83 -2.57 0.18 10.41
CA GLU A 83 -3.94 0.21 9.92
C GLU A 83 -4.00 -0.01 8.42
N PHE A 84 -3.09 0.60 7.65
CA PHE A 84 -2.96 0.38 6.21
C PHE A 84 -2.73 -1.10 5.88
N ILE A 85 -1.74 -1.74 6.51
CA ILE A 85 -1.46 -3.18 6.33
C ILE A 85 -2.68 -4.02 6.69
N LYS A 86 -3.34 -3.71 7.82
CA LYS A 86 -4.50 -4.46 8.30
C LYS A 86 -5.67 -4.37 7.32
N GLN A 87 -5.90 -3.20 6.74
CA GLN A 87 -6.94 -3.01 5.73
C GLN A 87 -6.66 -3.82 4.46
N LEU A 88 -5.40 -3.84 3.99
CA LEU A 88 -4.99 -4.64 2.84
C LEU A 88 -5.09 -6.16 3.11
N SER A 89 -4.83 -6.57 4.35
CA SER A 89 -4.80 -7.97 4.78
C SER A 89 -6.17 -8.54 5.16
N SER A 90 -7.25 -7.75 5.07
CA SER A 90 -8.58 -8.25 5.42
C SER A 90 -9.02 -9.34 4.45
N ALA A 91 -9.58 -10.44 4.96
CA ALA A 91 -9.97 -11.61 4.15
C ALA A 91 -11.04 -11.31 3.09
N GLU A 92 -11.78 -10.22 3.27
CA GLU A 92 -12.77 -9.73 2.29
C GLU A 92 -12.12 -9.11 1.05
N ILE A 93 -10.86 -8.69 1.14
CA ILE A 93 -10.11 -8.01 0.08
C ILE A 93 -9.54 -9.05 -0.86
N ALA A 94 -9.88 -8.93 -2.14
CA ALA A 94 -9.29 -9.75 -3.19
C ALA A 94 -8.30 -8.96 -4.05
N LYS A 95 -8.52 -7.65 -4.14
CA LYS A 95 -7.83 -6.77 -5.07
C LYS A 95 -7.72 -5.36 -4.52
N VAL A 96 -6.58 -4.74 -4.76
CA VAL A 96 -6.26 -3.38 -4.33
C VAL A 96 -5.82 -2.59 -5.55
N HIS A 97 -6.45 -1.45 -5.78
CA HIS A 97 -6.07 -0.48 -6.79
C HIS A 97 -5.54 0.76 -6.09
N ILE A 98 -4.47 1.33 -6.64
CA ILE A 98 -3.87 2.53 -6.10
C ILE A 98 -3.81 3.54 -7.24
N ALA A 99 -4.45 4.68 -7.01
CA ALA A 99 -4.48 5.80 -7.93
C ALA A 99 -3.66 6.93 -7.31
N GLY A 100 -2.65 7.41 -8.04
CA GLY A 100 -1.95 8.64 -7.69
C GLY A 100 -2.76 9.83 -8.20
N ASP A 101 -2.88 10.86 -7.37
CA ASP A 101 -3.41 12.17 -7.78
C ASP A 101 -2.33 12.98 -8.52
#